data_AF-A0A7J3I8J6-F1
#
_entry.id   AF-A0A7J3I8J6-F1
#
_cell.length_a   1.000
_cell.length_b   1.000
_cell.length_c   1.000
_cell.angle_alpha   90.00
_cell.angle_beta   90.00
_cell.angle_gamma   90.00
#
_symmetry.space_group_name_H-M   'P 1'
#
loop_
_entity.id
_entity.type
_entity.pdbx_description
1 polymer ?
#
loop_
_entity_poly.entity_id
_entity_poly.type
_entity_poly.pdbx_seq_one_letter_code
_entity_poly.pdbx_strand_id
1 'polypeptide(L)'
;MRYKILSTLNSFEEIVIKRIDLRKVGSFYIVRIECFINPSTTILRAHKLRLKIMETCREISELIYHVDVIFYPYKTAKRTRKQDRAVSKPHSN
;
A
#
# COMPACT_ATOMS: atom_id res chain seq x y z
N MET A 1 -2.33 17.41 9.00
CA MET A 1 -1.20 16.51 8.66
C MET A 1 -1.66 15.15 8.14
N ARG A 2 -2.39 14.33 8.92
CA ARG A 2 -2.86 12.99 8.49
C ARG A 2 -3.53 12.98 7.11
N TYR A 3 -4.45 13.91 6.85
CA TYR A 3 -5.12 14.04 5.55
C TYR A 3 -4.13 14.34 4.41
N LYS A 4 -3.15 15.23 4.64
CA LYS A 4 -2.12 15.57 3.65
C LYS A 4 -1.24 14.36 3.32
N ILE A 5 -0.84 13.58 4.33
CA ILE A 5 -0.13 12.31 4.13
C ILE A 5 -0.98 11.35 3.28
N LEU A 6 -2.26 11.17 3.63
CA LEU A 6 -3.17 10.31 2.87
C LEU A 6 -3.31 10.76 1.41
N SER A 7 -3.57 12.04 1.16
CA SER A 7 -3.77 12.56 -0.18
C SER A 7 -2.50 12.43 -1.03
N THR A 8 -1.33 12.69 -0.44
CA THR A 8 -0.06 12.56 -1.16
C THR A 8 0.24 11.10 -1.48
N LEU A 9 0.09 10.18 -0.52
CA LEU A 9 0.39 8.76 -0.74
C LEU A 9 -0.63 8.03 -1.62
N ASN A 10 -1.87 8.54 -1.73
CA ASN A 10 -2.85 8.00 -2.67
C ASN A 10 -2.45 8.20 -4.14
N SER A 11 -1.45 9.02 -4.43
CA SER A 11 -0.87 9.14 -5.79
C SER A 11 0.07 8.00 -6.17
N PHE A 12 0.41 7.10 -5.23
CA PHE A 12 1.32 5.99 -5.48
C PHE A 12 0.52 4.77 -5.95
N GLU A 13 0.61 4.43 -7.23
CA GLU A 13 -0.15 3.33 -7.83
C GLU A 13 0.21 1.95 -7.26
N GLU A 14 1.42 1.79 -6.70
CA GLU A 14 1.89 0.50 -6.19
C GLU A 14 1.31 0.12 -4.83
N ILE A 15 0.65 1.04 -4.13
CA ILE A 15 0.13 0.82 -2.77
C ILE A 15 -1.36 1.16 -2.66
N VAL A 16 -2.04 0.46 -1.75
CA VAL A 16 -3.32 0.91 -1.21
C VAL A 16 -3.15 1.14 0.28
N ILE A 17 -3.46 2.36 0.73
CA ILE A 17 -3.37 2.70 2.15
C ILE A 17 -4.44 1.95 2.94
N LYS A 18 -4.01 1.11 3.87
CA LYS A 18 -4.88 0.40 4.82
C LYS A 18 -5.17 1.26 6.04
N ARG A 19 -4.12 1.84 6.63
CA ARG A 19 -4.22 2.65 7.84
C ARG A 19 -3.03 3.59 7.93
N ILE A 20 -3.29 4.82 8.32
CA ILE A 20 -2.27 5.75 8.82
C ILE A 20 -2.50 5.89 10.33
N ASP A 21 -1.44 5.91 11.11
CA ASP A 21 -1.46 6.26 12.53
C ASP A 21 -0.46 7.38 12.75
N LEU A 22 -0.90 8.42 13.44
CA LEU A 22 -0.12 9.62 13.68
C LEU A 22 -0.11 9.87 15.18
N ARG A 23 1.07 9.75 15.79
CA ARG A 23 1.24 9.93 17.23
C ARG A 23 2.17 11.10 17.49
N LYS A 24 1.77 12.00 18.39
CA LYS A 24 2.60 13.11 18.83
C LYS A 24 3.45 12.67 20.02
N VAL A 25 4.75 12.94 19.98
CA VAL A 25 5.72 12.66 21.05
C VAL A 25 6.51 13.94 21.30
N GLY A 26 6.19 14.64 22.39
CA GLY A 26 6.70 16.00 22.62
C GLY A 26 6.27 16.95 21.51
N SER A 27 7.24 17.62 20.87
CA SER A 27 7.01 18.52 19.73
C SER A 27 7.01 17.81 18.38
N PHE A 28 7.32 16.50 18.34
CA PHE A 28 7.50 15.73 17.12
C PHE A 28 6.35 14.76 16.87
N TYR A 29 6.30 14.23 15.64
CA TYR A 29 5.35 13.22 15.22
C TYR A 29 6.05 11.95 14.78
N ILE A 30 5.45 10.82 15.15
CA ILE A 30 5.76 9.49 14.63
C ILE A 30 4.58 9.06 13.77
N VAL A 31 4.87 8.71 12.51
CA VAL A 31 3.89 8.25 11.54
C VAL A 31 4.06 6.75 11.34
N ARG A 32 3.00 5.97 11.46
CA ARG A 32 2.98 4.57 11.04
C ARG A 32 2.00 4.41 9.88
N ILE A 33 2.46 3.82 8.79
CA ILE A 33 1.69 3.64 7.56
C ILE A 33 1.60 2.15 7.29
N GLU A 34 0.38 1.63 7.29
CA GLU A 34 0.08 0.28 6.84
C GLU A 34 -0.50 0.37 5.43
N CYS A 35 0.10 -0.37 4.50
CA CYS A 35 -0.37 -0.41 3.13
C CYS A 35 -0.34 -1.83 2.56
N PHE A 36 -1.21 -2.05 1.58
CA PHE A 36 -1.23 -3.27 0.80
C PHE A 36 -0.35 -3.11 -0.45
N ILE A 37 0.38 -4.18 -0.83
CA ILE A 37 1.22 -4.24 -2.03
C ILE A 37 0.99 -5.53 -2.82
N ASN A 38 1.37 -5.53 -4.09
CA ASN A 38 1.27 -6.73 -4.93
C ASN A 38 2.12 -7.85 -4.33
N PRO A 39 1.57 -9.07 -4.08
CA PRO A 39 2.34 -10.20 -3.58
C PRO A 39 3.55 -10.58 -4.44
N SER A 40 3.54 -10.25 -5.74
CA SER A 40 4.69 -10.48 -6.64
C SER A 40 5.76 -9.39 -6.55
N THR A 41 5.58 -8.37 -5.71
CA THR A 41 6.56 -7.31 -5.47
C THR A 41 7.80 -7.92 -4.82
N THR A 42 8.95 -7.75 -5.46
CA THR A 42 10.23 -8.20 -4.89
C THR A 42 10.55 -7.41 -3.63
N ILE A 43 11.32 -8.03 -2.72
CA ILE A 43 11.79 -7.37 -1.49
C ILE A 43 12.55 -6.08 -1.82
N LEU A 44 13.37 -6.08 -2.88
CA LEU A 44 14.09 -4.89 -3.33
C LEU A 44 13.13 -3.76 -3.75
N ARG A 45 12.08 -4.07 -4.53
CA ARG A 45 11.11 -3.06 -4.96
C ARG A 45 10.30 -2.54 -3.76
N ALA A 46 9.92 -3.41 -2.83
CA ALA A 46 9.26 -3.01 -1.59
C ALA A 46 10.16 -2.09 -0.74
N HIS A 47 11.46 -2.38 -0.62
CA HIS A 47 12.40 -1.52 0.08
C HIS A 47 12.50 -0.13 -0.58
N LYS A 48 12.64 -0.06 -1.91
CA LYS A 48 12.67 1.23 -2.63
C LYS A 48 11.39 2.04 -2.39
N LEU A 49 10.24 1.36 -2.41
CA LEU A 49 8.95 1.98 -2.14
C LEU A 49 8.82 2.49 -0.70
N ARG A 50 9.32 1.73 0.28
CA ARG A 50 9.41 2.16 1.69
C ARG A 50 10.19 3.46 1.82
N LEU A 51 11.38 3.53 1.24
CA LEU A 51 12.21 4.74 1.29
C LEU A 51 11.50 5.94 0.65
N LYS A 52 10.88 5.74 -0.51
CA LYS A 52 10.11 6.80 -1.19
C LYS A 52 8.98 7.33 -0.32
N ILE A 53 8.19 6.45 0.30
CA ILE A 53 7.11 6.83 1.23
C ILE A 53 7.66 7.61 2.43
N MET A 54 8.76 7.15 3.02
CA MET A 54 9.39 7.81 4.17
C MET A 54 9.85 9.23 3.83
N GLU A 55 10.50 9.40 2.68
CA GLU A 55 10.99 10.70 2.22
C GLU A 55 9.82 11.67 1.96
N THR A 56 8.83 11.24 1.17
CA THR A 56 7.63 12.03 0.90
C THR A 56 6.88 12.44 2.17
N CYS A 57 6.87 11.59 3.20
CA CYS A 57 6.26 11.96 4.47
C CYS A 57 7.06 13.04 5.20
N ARG A 58 8.39 13.01 5.16
CA ARG A 58 9.24 14.05 5.79
C ARG A 58 9.13 15.39 5.09
N GLU A 59 9.01 15.40 3.76
CA GLU A 59 8.78 16.62 2.98
C GLU A 59 7.46 17.33 3.35
N ILE A 60 6.47 16.60 3.88
CA ILE A 60 5.20 17.18 4.30
C ILE A 60 5.36 18.05 5.56
N SER A 61 6.27 17.70 6.47
CA SER A 61 6.53 18.45 7.69
C SER A 61 7.84 18.03 8.36
N GLU A 62 8.66 19.02 8.68
CA GLU A 62 9.92 18.85 9.45
C GLU A 62 9.69 18.30 10.88
N LEU A 63 8.46 18.37 11.40
CA LEU A 63 8.12 17.82 12.72
C LEU A 63 7.94 16.29 12.70
N ILE A 64 7.94 15.66 11.52
CA ILE A 64 7.88 14.20 11.39
C ILE A 64 9.28 13.64 11.67
N TYR A 65 9.47 13.12 12.88
CA TYR A 65 10.73 12.55 13.34
C TYR A 65 10.96 11.14 12.78
N HIS A 66 9.93 10.31 12.80
CA HIS A 66 10.02 8.91 12.38
C HIS A 66 8.80 8.48 11.56
N VAL A 67 9.08 7.67 10.53
CA VAL A 67 8.07 7.07 9.65
C VAL A 67 8.30 5.57 9.59
N ASP A 68 7.36 4.79 10.12
CA ASP A 68 7.33 3.34 9.99
C ASP A 68 6.36 2.94 8.88
N VAL A 69 6.79 2.07 7.99
CA VAL A 69 5.97 1.59 6.85
C VAL A 69 5.88 0.07 6.92
N ILE A 70 4.66 -0.44 6.95
CA ILE A 70 4.39 -1.87 7.02
C ILE A 70 3.61 -2.27 5.77
N PHE A 71 4.19 -3.20 5.03
CA PHE A 71 3.58 -3.77 3.85
C PHE A 71 2.86 -5.07 4.19
N TYR A 72 1.63 -5.16 3.73
CA TYR A 72 0.86 -6.39 3.70
C TYR A 72 0.65 -6.79 2.23
N PRO A 73 0.73 -8.06 1.85
CA PRO A 73 0.28 -8.46 0.53
C PRO A 73 -1.22 -8.17 0.39
N TYR A 74 -1.68 -7.71 -0.77
CA TYR A 74 -3.12 -7.76 -1.06
C TYR A 74 -3.61 -9.19 -0.83
N LYS A 75 -4.79 -9.35 -0.23
CA LYS A 75 -5.51 -10.63 -0.33
C LYS A 75 -5.91 -10.79 -1.79
N THR A 76 -5.06 -11.37 -2.63
CA THR A 76 -5.54 -11.99 -3.87
C THR A 76 -6.56 -13.01 -3.41
N ALA A 77 -7.84 -12.72 -3.63
CA ALA A 77 -8.88 -13.71 -3.42
C ALA A 77 -8.46 -14.93 -4.25
N LYS A 78 -8.07 -16.01 -3.58
CA LYS A 78 -7.89 -17.33 -4.18
C LYS A 78 -9.28 -17.78 -4.66
N ARG A 79 -9.70 -17.29 -5.82
CA ARG A 79 -10.73 -17.93 -6.65
C ARG A 79 -10.02 -18.50 -7.87
N THR A 80 -9.13 -19.46 -7.62
CA THR A 80 -8.90 -20.56 -8.56
C THR A 80 -10.16 -21.43 -8.55
N ARG A 81 -11.29 -20.92 -9.05
CA ARG A 81 -12.40 -21.77 -9.49
C ARG A 81 -12.19 -22.02 -10.97
N LYS A 82 -11.53 -23.14 -11.23
CA LYS A 82 -11.80 -24.07 -12.33
C LYS A 82 -13.15 -23.78 -13.01
N GLN A 83 -13.12 -23.01 -14.09
CA GLN A 83 -14.18 -22.99 -15.11
C GLN A 83 -13.58 -23.18 -16.51
N ASP A 84 -12.48 -23.94 -16.62
CA ASP A 84 -12.04 -24.59 -17.86
C ASP A 84 -12.64 -26.01 -18.01
N ARG A 85 -13.86 -26.23 -17.48
CA ARG A 85 -14.64 -27.44 -17.79
C ARG A 85 -16.13 -27.10 -17.91
N ALA A 86 -16.45 -26.36 -18.96
CA ALA A 86 -17.67 -26.55 -19.74
C ALA A 86 -17.31 -26.38 -21.21
N VAL A 87 -16.52 -27.32 -21.70
CA VAL A 87 -16.40 -27.60 -23.13
C VAL A 87 -17.80 -27.98 -23.65
N SER A 88 -18.08 -27.48 -24.85
CA SER A 88 -18.99 -28.00 -25.90
C SER A 88 -20.51 -27.93 -25.70
N LYS A 89 -21.16 -26.99 -26.42
CA LYS A 89 -21.67 -27.23 -27.80
C LYS A 89 -22.20 -25.93 -28.45
N PRO A 90 -22.11 -25.79 -29.78
CA PRO A 90 -22.71 -24.69 -30.54
C PRO A 90 -24.15 -25.04 -30.90
N HIS A 91 -25.10 -24.11 -30.80
CA HIS A 91 -26.37 -24.22 -31.52
C HIS A 91 -26.67 -22.90 -32.23
N SER A 92 -26.45 -22.98 -33.54
CA SER A 92 -27.19 -22.28 -34.58
C SER A 92 -28.70 -22.48 -34.41
N ASN A 93 -29.46 -21.41 -34.66
CA ASN A 93 -30.67 -21.42 -35.48
C ASN A 93 -30.84 -20.02 -36.08
#